data_AF-A0A914GC08-F1
#
_entry.id   AF-A0A914GC08-F1
#
_cell.length_a   1.000
_cell.length_b   1.000
_cell.length_c   1.000
_cell.angle_alpha   90.00
_cell.angle_beta   90.00
_cell.angle_gamma   90.00
#
_symmetry.space_group_name_H-M   'P 1'
#
loop_
_entity.id
_entity.type
_entity.pdbx_description
1 polymer ?
#
loop_
_entity_poly.entity_id
_entity_poly.type
_entity_poly.pdbx_seq_one_letter_code
_entity_poly.pdbx_strand_id
1 'polypeptide(L)'
;MSERIPEDYSCRQRLAMRRLEEALACQQREREDISFSMQCIFCRYVARGNRAKLIHHLYMIHHLNLGSPDNLVFVNEYLDYLREQLQRNECIYCEKIFADRNTLMDHMRKRNHREVNPKNRWLDRFYVIN
;
A
#
# COMPACT_ATOMS: atom_id res chain seq x y z
N MET A 1 29.07 -23.24 6.01
CA MET A 1 27.76 -23.28 6.68
C MET A 1 27.92 -22.56 8.01
N SER A 2 27.46 -21.31 8.12
CA SER A 2 27.71 -20.50 9.32
C SER A 2 26.69 -20.83 10.41
N GLU A 3 27.20 -21.29 11.55
CA GLU A 3 26.46 -21.72 12.72
C GLU A 3 25.64 -20.57 13.32
N ARG A 4 24.37 -20.87 13.63
CA ARG A 4 23.41 -19.91 14.20
C ARG A 4 23.80 -19.63 15.65
N ILE A 5 24.44 -18.49 15.87
CA ILE A 5 24.83 -18.02 17.20
C ILE A 5 23.56 -17.53 17.95
N PRO A 6 23.30 -17.96 19.20
CA PRO A 6 22.12 -17.54 19.97
C PRO A 6 21.98 -16.02 20.15
N GLU A 7 23.09 -15.30 20.28
CA GLU A 7 23.13 -13.84 20.33
C GLU A 7 22.57 -13.18 19.07
N ASP A 8 22.79 -13.79 17.89
CA ASP A 8 22.25 -13.32 16.61
C ASP A 8 20.72 -13.53 16.55
N TYR A 9 20.20 -14.62 17.14
CA TYR A 9 18.76 -14.85 17.27
C TYR A 9 18.09 -13.81 18.17
N SER A 10 18.64 -13.56 19.37
CA SER A 10 18.11 -12.56 20.30
C SER A 10 18.14 -11.14 19.71
N CYS A 11 19.24 -10.78 19.03
CA CYS A 11 19.35 -9.48 18.39
C CYS A 11 18.32 -9.30 17.25
N ARG A 12 18.15 -10.31 16.39
CA ARG A 12 17.12 -10.33 15.35
C ARG A 12 15.71 -10.25 15.92
N GLN A 13 15.43 -10.95 17.01
CA GLN A 13 14.12 -10.93 17.67
C GLN A 13 13.80 -9.54 18.25
N ARG A 14 14.76 -8.88 18.93
CA ARG A 14 14.58 -7.52 19.43
C ARG A 14 14.36 -6.50 18.30
N LEU A 15 15.12 -6.61 17.20
CA LEU A 15 14.96 -5.74 16.03
C LEU A 15 13.60 -5.93 15.37
N ALA A 16 13.13 -7.18 15.27
CA ALA A 16 11.80 -7.50 14.76
C ALA A 16 10.70 -6.91 15.65
N MET A 17 10.81 -7.07 16.98
CA MET A 17 9.85 -6.51 17.95
C MET A 17 9.78 -4.98 17.86
N ARG A 18 10.92 -4.28 17.82
CA ARG A 18 10.94 -2.81 17.68
C ARG A 18 10.26 -2.34 16.39
N ARG A 19 10.53 -2.99 15.25
CA ARG A 19 9.89 -2.66 13.97
C ARG A 19 8.38 -2.88 14.02
N LEU A 20 7.94 -3.94 14.69
CA LEU A 20 6.51 -4.22 14.88
C LEU A 20 5.85 -3.15 15.77
N GLU A 21 6.48 -2.77 16.88
CA GLU A 21 6.00 -1.69 17.75
C GLU A 21 5.88 -0.35 17.01
N GLU A 22 6.88 0.00 16.19
CA GLU A 22 6.86 1.20 15.36
C GLU A 22 5.71 1.18 14.34
N ALA A 23 5.50 0.03 13.68
CA ALA A 23 4.41 -0.15 12.72
C ALA A 23 3.03 -0.05 13.39
N LEU A 24 2.86 -0.67 14.56
CA LEU A 24 1.62 -0.59 15.35
C LEU A 24 1.35 0.83 15.86
N ALA A 25 2.40 1.53 16.32
CA ALA A 25 2.28 2.93 16.72
C ALA A 25 1.91 3.83 15.53
N CYS A 26 2.48 3.58 14.35
CA CYS A 26 2.10 4.28 13.11
C CYS A 26 0.64 4.00 12.76
N GLN A 27 0.22 2.75 12.79
CA GLN A 27 -1.15 2.33 12.51
C GLN A 27 -2.16 3.04 13.41
N GLN A 28 -1.90 3.10 14.73
CA GLN A 28 -2.80 3.78 15.67
C GLN A 28 -2.92 5.27 15.34
N ARG A 29 -1.80 5.96 15.13
CA ARG A 29 -1.79 7.38 14.75
C ARG A 29 -2.57 7.63 13.46
N GLU A 30 -2.35 6.82 12.43
CA GLU A 30 -3.03 6.97 11.14
C GLU A 30 -4.53 6.61 11.19
N ARG A 31 -4.96 5.78 12.15
CA ARG A 31 -6.40 5.51 12.38
C ARG A 31 -7.09 6.68 13.05
N GLU A 32 -6.43 7.33 13.99
CA GLU A 32 -6.97 8.46 14.74
C GLU A 32 -6.79 9.80 14.01
N ASP A 33 -6.00 9.82 12.93
CA ASP A 33 -5.78 11.03 12.13
C ASP A 33 -7.10 11.55 11.53
N ILE A 34 -7.39 12.80 11.87
CA ILE A 34 -8.52 13.61 11.39
C ILE A 34 -8.07 14.72 10.43
N SER A 35 -6.76 14.87 10.21
CA SER A 35 -6.17 15.88 9.34
C SER A 35 -5.85 15.36 7.94
N PHE A 36 -6.07 14.06 7.69
CA PHE A 36 -5.78 13.41 6.42
C PHE A 36 -6.49 14.13 5.26
N SER A 37 -5.75 14.47 4.21
CA SER A 37 -6.29 15.04 2.98
C SER A 37 -5.50 14.57 1.77
N MET A 38 -6.10 13.75 0.91
CA MET A 38 -5.44 13.26 -0.30
C MET A 38 -6.43 13.03 -1.45
N GLN A 39 -5.98 13.35 -2.68
CA GLN A 39 -6.73 13.08 -3.90
C GLN A 39 -6.60 11.63 -4.35
N CYS A 40 -7.71 11.04 -4.81
CA CYS A 40 -7.75 9.75 -5.47
C CYS A 40 -6.78 9.66 -6.66
N ILE A 41 -6.13 8.51 -6.81
CA ILE A 41 -5.16 8.26 -7.89
C ILE A 41 -5.82 8.06 -9.27
N PHE A 42 -7.14 7.81 -9.31
CA PHE A 42 -7.89 7.59 -10.55
C PHE A 42 -8.84 8.74 -10.94
N CYS A 43 -9.29 9.55 -9.98
CA CYS A 43 -10.32 10.58 -10.24
C CYS A 43 -10.08 11.88 -9.45
N ARG A 44 -11.06 12.79 -9.50
CA ARG A 44 -11.00 14.11 -8.84
C ARG A 44 -11.48 14.11 -7.38
N TYR A 45 -11.92 12.97 -6.86
CA TYR A 45 -12.34 12.86 -5.46
C TYR A 45 -11.17 13.13 -4.51
N VAL A 46 -11.42 13.93 -3.47
CA VAL A 46 -10.45 14.23 -2.41
C VAL A 46 -11.02 13.73 -1.09
N ALA A 47 -10.36 12.74 -0.50
CA ALA A 47 -10.70 12.27 0.84
C ALA A 47 -10.17 13.27 1.86
N ARG A 48 -11.01 13.65 2.84
CA ARG A 48 -10.65 14.53 3.96
C ARG A 48 -11.07 13.93 5.29
N GLY A 49 -10.30 14.19 6.33
CA GLY A 49 -10.53 13.66 7.67
C GLY A 49 -9.68 12.42 7.91
N ASN A 50 -10.08 11.28 7.36
CA ASN A 50 -9.44 10.00 7.64
C ASN A 50 -9.10 9.22 6.37
N ARG A 51 -7.95 8.52 6.40
CA ARG A 51 -7.45 7.70 5.29
C ARG A 51 -8.41 6.60 4.85
N ALA A 52 -9.20 6.04 5.77
CA ALA A 52 -10.16 4.98 5.47
C ALA A 52 -11.17 5.41 4.39
N LYS A 53 -11.54 6.69 4.35
CA LYS A 53 -12.41 7.24 3.29
C LYS A 53 -11.80 7.08 1.91
N LEU A 54 -10.48 7.23 1.77
CA LEU A 54 -9.80 7.07 0.49
C LEU A 54 -9.70 5.60 0.09
N ILE A 55 -9.32 4.73 1.03
CA ILE A 55 -9.23 3.28 0.79
C ILE A 55 -10.61 2.70 0.42
N HIS A 56 -11.66 3.07 1.14
CA HIS A 56 -13.03 2.68 0.80
C HIS A 56 -13.47 3.23 -0.57
N HIS A 57 -13.12 4.48 -0.89
CA HIS A 57 -13.42 5.04 -2.21
C HIS A 57 -12.74 4.25 -3.35
N LEU A 58 -11.47 3.89 -3.18
CA LEU A 58 -10.73 3.08 -4.16
C LEU A 58 -11.40 1.72 -4.37
N TYR A 59 -11.85 1.07 -3.29
CA TYR A 59 -12.55 -0.21 -3.37
C TYR A 59 -13.95 -0.09 -4.01
N MET A 60 -14.77 0.86 -3.54
CA MET A 60 -16.18 0.94 -3.94
C MET A 60 -16.36 1.54 -5.34
N ILE A 61 -15.58 2.56 -5.71
CA ILE A 61 -15.74 3.30 -6.97
C ILE A 61 -14.81 2.78 -8.07
N HIS A 62 -13.59 2.40 -7.70
CA HIS A 62 -12.58 1.97 -8.67
C HIS A 62 -12.32 0.46 -8.65
N HIS A 63 -12.98 -0.28 -7.75
CA HIS A 63 -12.79 -1.71 -7.57
C HIS A 63 -11.32 -2.10 -7.34
N LEU A 64 -10.52 -1.18 -6.79
CA LEU A 64 -9.14 -1.44 -6.39
C LEU A 64 -9.13 -1.89 -4.93
N ASN A 65 -8.79 -3.15 -4.71
CA ASN A 65 -8.62 -3.74 -3.40
C ASN A 65 -7.18 -3.53 -2.90
N LEU A 66 -7.05 -2.71 -1.85
CA LEU A 66 -5.79 -2.54 -1.12
C LEU A 66 -5.79 -3.28 0.23
N GLY A 67 -6.87 -3.98 0.58
CA GLY A 67 -7.09 -4.57 1.90
C GLY A 67 -7.85 -3.65 2.86
N SER A 68 -7.98 -4.10 4.11
CA SER A 68 -8.64 -3.31 5.15
C SER A 68 -7.82 -2.05 5.47
N PRO A 69 -8.43 -0.85 5.57
CA PRO A 69 -7.72 0.35 5.99
C PRO A 69 -7.07 0.15 7.36
N ASP A 70 -7.66 -0.67 8.23
CA ASP A 70 -7.11 -0.96 9.54
C ASP A 70 -5.76 -1.67 9.47
N ASN A 71 -5.53 -2.51 8.46
CA ASN A 71 -4.29 -3.28 8.33
C ASN A 71 -3.22 -2.55 7.52
N LEU A 72 -3.52 -1.36 7.01
CA LEU A 72 -2.56 -0.55 6.26
C LEU A 72 -1.78 0.38 7.18
N VAL A 73 -0.52 0.63 6.83
CA VAL A 73 0.38 1.62 7.46
C VAL A 73 1.13 2.40 6.39
N PHE A 74 1.56 3.62 6.74
CA PHE A 74 2.25 4.55 5.82
C PHE A 74 1.40 4.82 4.57
N VAL A 75 0.10 5.09 4.74
CA VAL A 75 -0.85 5.15 3.62
C VAL A 75 -0.53 6.26 2.62
N ASN A 76 0.00 7.39 3.10
CA ASN A 76 0.41 8.47 2.20
C ASN A 76 1.53 7.99 1.25
N GLU A 77 2.61 7.41 1.81
CA GLU A 77 3.72 6.85 1.03
C GLU A 77 3.24 5.76 0.06
N TYR A 78 2.34 4.90 0.52
CA TYR A 78 1.81 3.82 -0.30
C TYR A 78 1.04 4.36 -1.51
N LEU A 79 0.13 5.31 -1.30
CA LEU A 79 -0.67 5.88 -2.37
C LEU A 79 0.15 6.76 -3.32
N ASP A 80 1.17 7.45 -2.82
CA ASP A 80 2.11 8.21 -3.64
C ASP A 80 2.90 7.28 -4.56
N TYR A 81 3.43 6.16 -4.03
CA TYR A 81 4.09 5.14 -4.84
C TYR A 81 3.18 4.62 -5.97
N LEU A 82 1.93 4.26 -5.64
CA LEU A 82 0.97 3.80 -6.67
C LEU A 82 0.68 4.89 -7.70
N ARG A 83 0.57 6.16 -7.27
CA ARG A 83 0.37 7.29 -8.18
C ARG A 83 1.54 7.42 -9.16
N GLU A 84 2.78 7.29 -8.69
CA GLU A 84 3.98 7.34 -9.53
C GLU A 84 4.00 6.22 -10.57
N GLN A 85 3.63 4.98 -10.19
CA GLN A 85 3.54 3.87 -11.15
C GLN A 85 2.51 4.18 -12.24
N LEU A 86 1.32 4.66 -11.87
CA LEU A 86 0.28 5.03 -12.83
C LEU A 86 0.68 6.21 -13.72
N GLN A 87 1.46 7.17 -13.22
CA GLN A 87 2.00 8.28 -14.02
C GLN A 87 3.05 7.82 -15.04
N ARG A 88 3.81 6.77 -14.72
CA ARG A 88 4.76 6.11 -15.62
C ARG A 88 4.09 5.12 -16.59
N ASN A 89 2.76 5.09 -16.62
CA ASN A 89 1.96 4.11 -17.36
C ASN A 89 2.31 2.66 -17.00
N GLU A 90 2.69 2.41 -15.75
CA GLU A 90 3.04 1.09 -15.22
C GLU A 90 1.84 0.47 -14.48
N CYS A 91 1.52 -0.78 -14.78
CA CYS A 91 0.44 -1.49 -14.10
C CYS A 91 0.87 -1.94 -12.71
N ILE A 92 0.17 -1.46 -11.69
CA ILE A 92 0.44 -1.78 -10.27
C ILE A 92 0.30 -3.27 -9.89
N TYR A 93 -0.31 -4.10 -10.75
CA TYR A 93 -0.46 -5.54 -10.53
C TYR A 93 0.59 -6.38 -11.24
N CYS A 94 0.82 -6.14 -12.54
CA CYS A 94 1.71 -6.96 -13.35
C CYS A 94 3.03 -6.27 -13.74
N GLU A 95 3.23 -5.02 -13.31
CA GLU A 95 4.45 -4.22 -13.49
C GLU A 95 4.84 -4.00 -14.96
N LYS A 96 3.91 -4.23 -15.90
CA LYS A 96 4.09 -3.91 -17.32
C LYS A 96 3.92 -2.42 -17.54
N ILE A 97 4.80 -1.85 -18.37
CA ILE A 97 4.74 -0.47 -18.83
C ILE A 97 3.97 -0.41 -20.15
N PHE A 98 3.11 0.60 -20.30
CA PHE A 98 2.28 0.84 -21.47
C PHE A 98 2.66 2.17 -22.12
N ALA A 99 2.32 2.33 -23.41
CA ALA A 99 2.66 3.53 -24.18
C ALA A 99 1.98 4.79 -23.61
N ASP A 100 0.75 4.65 -23.12
CA ASP A 100 -0.07 5.75 -22.64
C ASP A 100 -1.07 5.30 -21.56
N ARG A 101 -1.67 6.29 -20.89
CA ARG A 101 -2.62 6.08 -19.79
C ARG A 101 -3.88 5.34 -20.22
N ASN A 102 -4.41 5.61 -21.43
CA ASN A 102 -5.63 4.95 -21.89
C ASN A 102 -5.38 3.47 -22.10
N THR A 103 -4.26 3.11 -22.73
CA THR A 103 -3.85 1.73 -22.94
C THR A 103 -3.66 0.99 -21.61
N LEU A 104 -3.05 1.64 -20.60
CA LEU A 104 -2.93 1.07 -19.25
C LEU A 104 -4.30 0.84 -18.59
N MET A 105 -5.21 1.83 -18.61
CA MET A 105 -6.53 1.70 -17.99
C MET A 105 -7.36 0.59 -18.64
N ASP A 106 -7.32 0.51 -19.98
CA ASP A 106 -7.95 -0.56 -20.74
C ASP A 106 -7.40 -1.94 -20.37
N HIS A 107 -6.07 -2.04 -20.23
CA HIS A 107 -5.41 -3.25 -19.79
C HIS A 107 -5.89 -3.68 -18.40
N MET A 108 -5.86 -2.78 -17.41
CA MET A 108 -6.27 -3.07 -16.04
C MET A 108 -7.73 -3.56 -15.99
N ARG A 109 -8.62 -2.90 -16.75
CA ARG A 109 -10.02 -3.30 -16.86
C ARG A 109 -10.20 -4.67 -17.50
N LYS A 110 -9.58 -4.93 -18.66
CA LYS A 110 -9.73 -6.19 -19.42
C LYS A 110 -9.13 -7.39 -18.69
N ARG A 111 -8.01 -7.20 -18.00
CA ARG A 111 -7.31 -8.26 -17.24
C ARG A 111 -7.76 -8.38 -15.79
N ASN A 112 -8.69 -7.53 -15.35
CA ASN A 112 -9.19 -7.52 -13.99
C ASN A 112 -8.09 -7.34 -12.93
N HIS A 113 -7.10 -6.50 -13.23
CA HIS A 113 -6.01 -6.17 -12.30
C HIS A 113 -6.52 -5.16 -11.26
N ARG A 114 -7.13 -5.71 -10.21
CA ARG A 114 -7.87 -4.99 -9.17
C ARG A 114 -7.14 -4.92 -7.82
N GLU A 115 -5.88 -5.31 -7.78
CA GLU A 115 -5.05 -5.28 -6.58
C GLU A 115 -3.61 -4.94 -6.99
N VAL A 116 -2.74 -4.75 -6.01
CA VAL A 116 -1.30 -4.57 -6.25
C VAL A 116 -0.61 -5.91 -6.46
N ASN A 117 0.60 -5.90 -7.03
CA ASN A 117 1.33 -7.12 -7.34
C ASN A 117 1.56 -7.97 -6.07
N PRO A 118 0.93 -9.16 -5.93
CA PRO A 118 1.08 -9.99 -4.74
C PRO A 118 2.48 -10.61 -4.60
N LYS A 119 3.30 -10.56 -5.66
CA LYS A 119 4.68 -11.08 -5.63
C LYS A 119 5.70 -10.02 -5.20
N ASN A 120 5.30 -8.75 -5.15
CA ASN A 120 6.20 -7.66 -4.82
C ASN A 120 6.32 -7.50 -3.30
N ARG A 121 7.29 -8.21 -2.71
CA ARG A 121 7.55 -8.21 -1.26
C ARG A 121 7.92 -6.83 -0.69
N TRP A 122 8.30 -5.87 -1.52
CA TRP A 122 8.54 -4.51 -1.03
C TRP A 122 7.23 -3.87 -0.53
N LEU A 123 6.08 -4.24 -1.11
CA LEU A 123 4.77 -3.75 -0.69
C LEU A 123 4.34 -4.27 0.68
N ASP A 124 4.88 -5.41 1.14
CA ASP A 124 4.59 -5.99 2.46
C ASP A 124 4.80 -4.98 3.60
N ARG A 125 5.70 -3.99 3.42
CA ARG A 125 5.95 -2.91 4.41
C ARG A 125 4.74 -2.05 4.73
N PHE A 126 3.75 -2.00 3.83
CA PHE A 126 2.53 -1.21 4.00
C PHE A 126 1.41 -2.00 4.68
N TYR A 127 1.65 -3.28 4.98
CA TYR A 127 0.69 -4.19 5.57
C TYR A 127 1.15 -4.65 6.95
N VAL A 128 0.29 -4.45 7.95
CA VAL A 128 0.44 -5.08 9.27
C VAL A 128 -0.36 -6.38 9.25
N ILE A 129 0.35 -7.50 9.17
CA ILE A 129 -0.24 -8.83 9.32
C ILE A 129 -0.26 -9.13 10.82
N ASN A 130 -1.46 -9.26 11.39
CA ASN A 130 -1.66 -9.82 12.73
C ASN A 130 -1.50 -11.34 12.71
#